data_AF-A0AAD7C5N0-F1
#
_entry.id   AF-A0AAD7C5N0-F1
#
_cell.length_a   1.000
_cell.length_b   1.000
_cell.length_c   1.000
_cell.angle_alpha   90.00
_cell.angle_beta   90.00
_cell.angle_gamma   90.00
#
_symmetry.space_group_name_H-M   'P 1'
#
loop_
_entity.id
_entity.type
_entity.pdbx_description
1 polymer ?
#
loop_
_entity_poly.entity_id
_entity_poly.type
_entity_poly.pdbx_seq_one_letter_code
_entity_poly.pdbx_strand_id
1 'polypeptide(L)'
;MEGIHEVEFPRHEGWVGGVHFQFHARRHQRHIDFGNNACGMCSITALGNFDPDRGGHLILWDLKLVIRFPPGATKVCATVLIPSALIEHSNVSIQQGEIRHSFTQYTAGGLFRWVSNGFVTDKDFLAKASAATLAQREKETAGRWARGLSMFSIIDDL
;
A
#
# COMPACT_ATOMS: atom_id res chain seq x y z
N MET A 1 -24.70 -1.90 30.89
CA MET A 1 -24.72 -2.87 29.77
C MET A 1 -25.08 -2.06 28.54
N GLU A 2 -24.07 -1.58 27.82
CA GLU A 2 -24.26 -0.95 26.52
C GLU A 2 -23.40 -1.74 25.53
N GLY A 3 -24.00 -1.98 24.37
CA GLY A 3 -23.63 -3.04 23.44
C GLY A 3 -22.22 -2.91 22.88
N ILE A 4 -21.64 -4.08 22.68
CA ILE A 4 -20.47 -4.34 21.87
C ILE A 4 -20.76 -3.81 20.47
N HIS A 5 -20.15 -2.71 20.07
CA HIS A 5 -19.97 -2.43 18.64
C HIS A 5 -18.70 -3.14 18.21
N GLU A 6 -18.87 -4.42 17.87
CA GLU A 6 -17.90 -5.12 17.04
C GLU A 6 -17.90 -4.35 15.71
N VAL A 7 -16.82 -3.62 15.43
CA VAL A 7 -16.64 -3.00 14.12
C VAL A 7 -16.29 -4.12 13.15
N GLU A 8 -17.32 -4.83 12.73
CA GLU A 8 -17.31 -5.63 11.53
C GLU A 8 -17.09 -4.64 10.39
N PHE A 9 -15.92 -4.71 9.75
CA PHE A 9 -15.70 -3.96 8.51
C PHE A 9 -16.49 -4.70 7.44
N PRO A 10 -17.62 -4.15 6.95
CA PRO A 10 -18.36 -4.79 5.88
C PRO A 10 -17.41 -4.88 4.68
N ARG A 11 -17.51 -5.96 3.89
CA ARG A 11 -16.77 -6.09 2.61
C ARG A 11 -17.07 -4.97 1.61
N HIS A 12 -18.02 -4.09 1.93
CA HIS A 12 -18.55 -3.04 1.09
C HIS A 12 -18.81 -1.81 1.98
N GLU A 13 -17.84 -0.92 2.18
CA GLU A 13 -18.06 0.54 2.35
C GLU A 13 -16.75 1.29 2.63
N GLY A 14 -16.51 2.35 1.86
CA GLY A 14 -15.47 3.35 2.07
C GLY A 14 -14.09 3.05 1.47
N TRP A 15 -13.93 3.28 0.16
CA TRP A 15 -12.60 3.42 -0.43
C TRP A 15 -11.96 4.71 0.07
N VAL A 16 -11.21 4.63 1.17
CA VAL A 16 -10.31 5.72 1.55
C VAL A 16 -9.06 5.58 0.69
N GLY A 17 -8.93 6.43 -0.32
CA GLY A 17 -7.85 6.35 -1.31
C GLY A 17 -7.00 7.61 -1.30
N GLY A 18 -5.68 7.44 -1.30
CA GLY A 18 -4.71 8.46 -1.66
C GLY A 18 -4.25 8.25 -3.09
N VAL A 19 -3.90 9.34 -3.76
CA VAL A 19 -3.24 9.31 -5.06
C VAL A 19 -1.93 10.07 -4.99
N HIS A 20 -0.91 9.55 -5.68
CA HIS A 20 0.39 10.19 -5.81
C HIS A 20 0.80 10.20 -7.29
N PHE A 21 1.11 11.39 -7.79
CA PHE A 21 1.71 11.55 -9.12
C PHE A 21 3.21 11.83 -8.97
N GLN A 22 4.01 11.00 -9.62
CA GLN A 22 5.45 11.22 -9.69
C GLN A 22 5.84 11.75 -11.06
N PHE A 23 6.36 12.97 -11.09
CA PHE A 23 6.74 13.68 -12.33
C PHE A 23 8.25 13.66 -12.66
N HIS A 24 9.05 12.77 -12.07
CA HIS A 24 10.52 12.82 -12.22
C HIS A 24 11.13 11.51 -12.71
N ALA A 25 12.08 11.63 -13.64
CA ALA A 25 12.89 10.57 -14.24
C ALA A 25 13.93 9.92 -13.30
N ARG A 26 13.79 10.04 -11.97
CA ARG A 26 14.80 9.57 -11.02
C ARG A 26 14.50 8.16 -10.54
N ARG A 27 15.57 7.38 -10.40
CA ARG A 27 15.56 6.14 -9.62
C ARG A 27 14.99 6.43 -8.23
N HIS A 28 14.01 5.63 -7.84
CA HIS A 28 13.62 5.55 -6.44
C HIS A 28 14.64 4.72 -5.68
N GLN A 29 15.05 5.22 -4.52
CA GLN A 29 15.87 4.44 -3.60
C GLN A 29 15.06 3.25 -3.09
N ARG A 30 15.76 2.22 -2.63
CA ARG A 30 15.15 1.04 -2.02
C ARG A 30 14.37 1.47 -0.77
N HIS A 31 13.07 1.16 -0.71
CA HIS A 31 12.19 1.56 0.38
C HIS A 31 10.96 0.65 0.50
N ILE A 32 10.23 0.83 1.59
CA ILE A 32 8.84 0.41 1.78
C ILE A 32 7.97 1.65 1.99
N ASP A 33 6.70 1.59 1.60
CA ASP A 33 5.73 2.64 1.90
C ASP A 33 5.12 2.41 3.29
N PHE A 34 5.92 2.62 4.34
CA PHE A 34 5.53 2.30 5.73
C PHE A 34 4.24 3.01 6.22
N GLY A 35 3.82 4.08 5.54
CA GLY A 35 2.58 4.82 5.83
C GLY A 35 1.33 4.20 5.21
N ASN A 36 1.46 3.27 4.28
CA ASN A 36 0.35 2.62 3.59
C ASN A 36 -0.26 1.50 4.43
N ASN A 37 -1.49 1.11 4.09
CA ASN A 37 -2.14 -0.04 4.70
C ASN A 37 -1.39 -1.32 4.33
N ALA A 38 -0.87 -2.02 5.35
CA ALA A 38 -0.16 -3.29 5.18
C ALA A 38 -0.99 -4.38 4.48
N CYS A 39 -2.32 -4.36 4.66
CA CYS A 39 -3.22 -5.35 4.05
C CYS A 39 -3.79 -4.88 2.71
N GLY A 40 -3.35 -3.72 2.21
CA GLY A 40 -3.84 -3.12 0.97
C GLY A 40 -2.89 -3.35 -0.20
N MET A 41 -3.45 -3.32 -1.41
CA MET A 41 -2.68 -3.30 -2.65
C MET A 41 -2.55 -1.86 -3.15
N CYS A 42 -1.33 -1.45 -3.48
CA CYS A 42 -1.08 -0.22 -4.20
C CYS A 42 -1.10 -0.49 -5.70
N SER A 43 -1.87 0.30 -6.43
CA SER A 43 -1.93 0.25 -7.89
C SER A 43 -0.97 1.29 -8.44
N ILE A 44 0.09 0.83 -9.09
CA ILE A 44 1.12 1.69 -9.66
C ILE A 44 1.01 1.58 -11.17
N THR A 45 0.87 2.73 -11.85
CA THR A 45 0.88 2.81 -13.30
C THR A 45 2.14 3.53 -13.79
N ALA A 46 2.94 2.88 -14.65
CA ALA A 46 4.07 3.53 -15.29
C ALA A 46 3.61 4.39 -16.47
N LEU A 47 4.17 5.59 -16.59
CA LEU A 47 3.85 6.59 -17.60
C LEU A 47 5.13 7.17 -18.20
N GLY A 48 4.99 7.88 -19.32
CA GLY A 48 6.11 8.56 -20.00
C GLY A 48 6.59 7.83 -21.25
N ASN A 49 7.75 8.26 -21.75
CA ASN A 49 8.42 7.73 -22.93
C ASN A 49 9.82 7.26 -22.56
N PHE A 50 9.97 5.96 -22.36
CA PHE A 50 11.22 5.29 -22.05
C PHE A 50 11.19 3.87 -22.62
N ASP A 51 12.36 3.30 -22.87
CA ASP A 51 12.52 1.92 -23.30
C ASP A 51 12.49 0.98 -22.08
N PRO A 52 11.41 0.19 -21.88
CA PRO A 52 11.28 -0.69 -20.73
C PRO A 52 12.22 -1.91 -20.80
N ASP A 53 12.89 -2.15 -21.93
CA ASP A 53 13.92 -3.20 -22.05
C ASP A 53 15.30 -2.70 -21.62
N ARG A 54 15.47 -1.38 -21.46
CA ARG A 54 16.76 -0.74 -21.10
C ARG A 54 16.75 0.00 -19.77
N GLY A 55 15.61 0.10 -19.09
CA GLY A 55 15.49 0.85 -17.84
C GLY A 55 14.08 0.82 -17.26
N GLY A 56 13.88 1.54 -16.15
CA GLY A 56 12.54 1.75 -15.58
C GLY A 56 11.85 0.51 -14.96
N HIS A 57 12.53 -0.64 -14.94
CA HIS A 57 12.09 -1.88 -14.28
C HIS A 57 11.74 -1.66 -12.81
N LEU A 58 10.71 -2.37 -12.34
CA LEU A 58 10.37 -2.45 -10.93
C LEU A 58 11.13 -3.62 -10.29
N ILE A 59 11.82 -3.36 -9.20
CA ILE A 59 12.49 -4.39 -8.40
C ILE A 59 11.66 -4.63 -7.13
N LEU A 60 11.30 -5.89 -6.89
CA LEU A 60 10.71 -6.37 -5.64
C LEU A 60 11.77 -7.21 -4.91
N TRP A 61 12.45 -6.59 -3.95
CA TRP A 61 13.69 -7.12 -3.38
C TRP A 61 13.45 -8.41 -2.58
N ASP A 62 12.43 -8.43 -1.73
CA ASP A 62 12.11 -9.59 -0.88
C ASP A 62 11.70 -10.81 -1.71
N LEU A 63 11.08 -10.58 -2.87
CA LEU A 63 10.67 -11.62 -3.80
C LEU A 63 11.79 -12.03 -4.76
N LYS A 64 12.92 -11.31 -4.78
CA LYS A 64 14.02 -11.47 -5.75
C LYS A 64 13.53 -11.38 -7.21
N LEU A 65 12.56 -10.49 -7.46
CA LEU A 65 11.97 -10.29 -8.78
C LEU A 65 12.38 -8.94 -9.39
N VAL A 66 12.71 -8.98 -10.68
CA VAL A 66 12.88 -7.80 -11.52
C VAL A 66 11.81 -7.87 -12.60
N ILE A 67 10.91 -6.89 -12.59
CA ILE A 67 9.73 -6.86 -13.43
C ILE A 67 9.94 -5.78 -14.50
N ARG A 68 9.90 -6.20 -15.76
CA ARG A 68 9.78 -5.29 -16.90
C ARG A 68 8.46 -4.54 -16.77
N PHE A 69 8.53 -3.22 -16.69
CA PHE A 69 7.38 -2.40 -16.34
C PHE A 69 7.14 -1.30 -17.40
N PRO A 70 6.39 -1.63 -18.48
CA PRO A 70 6.23 -0.74 -19.62
C PRO A 70 5.30 0.45 -19.33
N PRO A 71 5.48 1.61 -20.00
CA PRO A 71 4.56 2.73 -19.87
C PRO A 71 3.20 2.45 -20.53
N GLY A 72 2.12 2.97 -19.93
CA GLY A 72 0.72 2.69 -20.31
C GLY A 72 0.25 3.14 -21.67
N ALA A 73 1.05 3.91 -22.39
CA ALA A 73 0.79 4.23 -23.79
C ALA A 73 1.13 3.06 -24.75
N THR A 74 1.78 2.00 -24.27
CA THR A 74 2.16 0.83 -25.07
C THR A 74 1.14 -0.31 -24.96
N LYS A 75 1.12 -1.24 -25.94
CA LYS A 75 0.12 -2.33 -26.09
C LYS A 75 0.07 -3.37 -24.94
N VAL A 76 0.87 -3.22 -23.88
CA VAL A 76 0.98 -4.18 -22.77
C VAL A 76 0.69 -3.45 -21.46
N CYS A 77 -0.07 -4.11 -20.57
CA CYS A 77 -0.58 -3.55 -19.33
C CYS A 77 0.51 -2.83 -18.52
N ALA A 78 0.22 -1.61 -18.10
CA ALA A 78 1.16 -0.70 -17.44
C ALA A 78 0.86 -0.45 -15.97
N THR A 79 0.03 -1.30 -15.38
CA THR A 79 -0.35 -1.21 -13.98
C THR A 79 0.04 -2.50 -13.25
N VAL A 80 0.68 -2.34 -12.10
CA VAL A 80 1.00 -3.45 -11.18
C VAL A 80 0.33 -3.20 -9.84
N LEU A 81 -0.14 -4.27 -9.22
CA LEU A 81 -0.64 -4.25 -7.85
C LEU A 81 0.46 -4.83 -6.95
N ILE A 82 0.92 -4.06 -5.95
CA ILE A 82 1.89 -4.55 -4.96
C ILE A 82 1.48 -4.18 -3.53
N PRO A 83 1.77 -5.02 -2.52
CA PRO A 83 1.63 -4.65 -1.12
C PRO A 83 2.83 -3.79 -0.69
N SER A 84 2.83 -2.52 -1.10
CA SER A 84 4.02 -1.65 -1.02
C SER A 84 4.48 -1.31 0.41
N ALA A 85 3.61 -1.48 1.40
CA ALA A 85 3.95 -1.38 2.83
C ALA A 85 4.69 -2.60 3.37
N LEU A 86 4.61 -3.75 2.68
CA LEU A 86 5.19 -5.03 3.12
C LEU A 86 6.42 -5.45 2.30
N ILE A 87 6.48 -5.05 1.03
CA ILE A 87 7.54 -5.47 0.11
C ILE A 87 8.45 -4.30 -0.20
N GLU A 88 9.73 -4.51 0.05
CA GLU A 88 10.75 -3.55 -0.29
C GLU A 88 10.96 -3.46 -1.79
N HIS A 89 10.89 -2.26 -2.32
CA HIS A 89 10.86 -2.04 -3.77
C HIS A 89 11.63 -0.78 -4.20
N SER A 90 11.95 -0.73 -5.49
CA SER A 90 12.62 0.41 -6.14
C SER A 90 12.46 0.34 -7.65
N ASN A 91 12.80 1.42 -8.36
CA ASN A 91 12.86 1.41 -9.82
C ASN A 91 14.30 1.51 -10.32
N VAL A 92 14.62 0.81 -11.41
CA VAL A 92 15.88 1.00 -12.15
C VAL A 92 15.87 2.37 -12.84
N SER A 93 17.02 3.02 -12.93
CA SER A 93 17.19 4.25 -13.70
C SER A 93 16.80 4.06 -15.17
N ILE A 94 16.35 5.13 -15.82
CA ILE A 94 16.12 5.16 -17.26
C ILE A 94 17.34 5.72 -17.99
N GLN A 95 17.37 5.63 -19.32
CA GLN A 95 18.44 6.16 -20.16
C GLN A 95 18.41 7.69 -20.20
N GLN A 96 19.51 8.30 -20.63
CA GLN A 96 19.59 9.75 -20.81
C GLN A 96 18.60 10.21 -21.90
N GLY A 97 17.85 11.26 -21.61
CA GLY A 97 16.85 11.84 -22.53
C GLY A 97 15.48 11.15 -22.46
N GLU A 98 15.34 10.05 -21.72
CA GLU A 98 14.05 9.41 -21.48
C GLU A 98 13.27 10.11 -20.35
N ILE A 99 11.95 9.92 -20.35
CA ILE A 99 11.07 10.46 -19.31
C ILE A 99 10.20 9.34 -18.77
N ARG A 100 10.24 9.17 -17.45
CA ARG A 100 9.36 8.26 -16.72
C ARG A 100 8.60 9.01 -15.65
N HIS A 101 7.30 8.71 -15.58
CA HIS A 101 6.38 9.16 -14.56
C HIS A 101 5.68 7.93 -13.95
N SER A 102 5.03 8.13 -12.81
CA SER A 102 4.12 7.11 -12.29
C SER A 102 2.88 7.74 -11.67
N PHE A 103 1.79 6.99 -11.73
CA PHE A 103 0.56 7.29 -11.01
C PHE A 103 0.31 6.14 -10.03
N THR A 104 0.33 6.46 -8.74
CA THR A 104 0.16 5.47 -7.68
C THR A 104 -1.12 5.76 -6.90
N GLN A 105 -1.98 4.75 -6.79
CA GLN A 105 -3.15 4.74 -5.93
C GLN A 105 -2.86 3.83 -4.75
N TYR A 106 -3.09 4.32 -3.54
CA TYR A 106 -2.80 3.61 -2.31
C TYR A 106 -3.83 3.96 -1.24
N THR A 107 -3.82 3.25 -0.12
CA THR A 107 -4.57 3.67 1.07
C THR A 107 -3.61 3.86 2.23
N ALA A 108 -3.67 5.02 2.88
CA ALA A 108 -2.87 5.30 4.07
C ALA A 108 -3.37 4.49 5.27
N GLY A 109 -2.48 3.75 5.93
CA GLY A 109 -2.81 2.96 7.12
C GLY A 109 -3.26 3.82 8.31
N GLY A 110 -2.78 5.06 8.39
CA GLY A 110 -3.19 6.02 9.42
C GLY A 110 -4.68 6.36 9.39
N LEU A 111 -5.33 6.31 8.22
CA LEU A 111 -6.77 6.61 8.10
C LEU A 111 -7.61 5.50 8.74
N PHE A 112 -7.22 4.24 8.57
CA PHE A 112 -7.87 3.13 9.27
C PHE A 112 -7.71 3.25 10.79
N ARG A 113 -6.51 3.59 11.27
CA ARG A 113 -6.29 3.81 12.72
C ARG A 113 -7.17 4.96 13.25
N TRP A 114 -7.27 6.04 12.51
CA TRP A 114 -8.10 7.18 12.88
C TRP A 114 -9.59 6.81 12.98
N VAL A 115 -10.11 6.05 12.01
CA VAL A 115 -11.48 5.51 12.07
C VAL A 115 -11.65 4.56 13.26
N SER A 116 -10.73 3.60 13.47
CA SER A 116 -10.77 2.68 14.61
C SER A 116 -10.69 3.36 15.97
N ASN A 117 -10.05 4.53 16.05
CA ASN A 117 -9.98 5.34 17.26
C ASN A 117 -11.26 6.16 17.51
N GLY A 118 -12.27 6.08 16.63
CA GLY A 118 -13.46 6.93 16.73
C GLY A 118 -13.23 8.34 16.20
N PHE A 119 -12.53 8.47 15.06
CA PHE A 119 -12.28 9.73 14.38
C PHE A 119 -11.37 10.70 15.16
N VAL A 120 -10.43 10.17 15.95
CA VAL A 120 -9.40 10.94 16.66
C VAL A 120 -8.00 10.41 16.38
N THR A 121 -6.99 11.27 16.57
CA THR A 121 -5.59 10.88 16.36
C THR A 121 -5.17 9.78 17.35
N ASP A 122 -4.17 8.98 17.01
CA ASP A 122 -3.59 8.01 17.95
C ASP A 122 -3.13 8.71 19.25
N LYS A 123 -2.59 9.92 19.13
CA LYS A 123 -2.18 10.73 20.29
C LYS A 123 -3.35 11.03 21.22
N ASP A 124 -4.47 11.49 20.68
CA ASP A 124 -5.64 11.87 21.48
C ASP A 124 -6.37 10.65 22.04
N PHE A 125 -6.42 9.55 21.28
CA PHE A 125 -6.93 8.27 21.75
C PHE A 125 -6.13 7.78 22.95
N LEU A 126 -4.80 7.70 22.83
CA LEU A 126 -3.93 7.17 23.88
C LEU A 126 -3.97 8.03 25.15
N ALA A 127 -4.13 9.34 25.02
CA ALA A 127 -4.25 10.26 26.15
C ALA A 127 -5.53 10.05 26.98
N LYS A 128 -6.58 9.47 26.38
CA LYS A 128 -7.91 9.30 27.00
C LYS A 128 -8.27 7.84 27.27
N ALA A 129 -7.50 6.88 26.74
CA ALA A 129 -7.81 5.47 26.83
C ALA A 129 -7.69 4.94 28.26
N SER A 130 -8.67 4.15 28.69
CA SER A 130 -8.59 3.41 29.94
C SER A 130 -7.59 2.24 29.84
N ALA A 131 -7.10 1.74 30.97
CA ALA A 131 -6.24 0.55 31.00
C ALA A 131 -6.92 -0.67 30.34
N ALA A 132 -8.22 -0.84 30.54
CA ALA A 132 -9.00 -1.90 29.90
C ALA A 132 -9.05 -1.74 28.37
N THR A 133 -9.23 -0.51 27.89
CA THR A 133 -9.22 -0.18 26.45
C THR A 133 -7.85 -0.48 25.82
N LEU A 134 -6.76 -0.14 26.51
CA LEU A 134 -5.40 -0.41 26.03
C LEU A 134 -5.12 -1.93 25.99
N ALA A 135 -5.47 -2.67 27.04
CA ALA A 135 -5.32 -4.12 27.07
C ALA A 135 -6.13 -4.81 25.95
N GLN A 136 -7.33 -4.31 25.66
CA GLN A 136 -8.13 -4.79 24.55
C GLN A 136 -7.46 -4.50 23.19
N ARG A 137 -6.94 -3.28 22.99
CA ARG A 137 -6.20 -2.90 21.76
C ARG A 137 -4.96 -3.77 21.55
N GLU A 138 -4.24 -4.13 22.60
CA GLU A 138 -3.10 -5.05 22.54
C GLU A 138 -3.53 -6.46 22.12
N LYS A 139 -4.61 -6.98 22.72
CA LYS A 139 -5.18 -8.29 22.36
C LYS A 139 -5.60 -8.34 20.89
N GLU A 140 -6.25 -7.29 20.39
CA GLU A 140 -6.61 -7.18 18.97
C GLU A 140 -5.37 -7.08 18.07
N THR A 141 -4.33 -6.36 18.52
CA THR A 141 -3.07 -6.22 17.78
C THR A 141 -2.40 -7.56 17.54
N ALA A 142 -2.44 -8.48 18.50
CA ALA A 142 -1.88 -9.82 18.36
C ALA A 142 -2.48 -10.61 17.18
N GLY A 143 -3.75 -10.39 16.84
CA GLY A 143 -4.43 -11.05 15.72
C GLY A 143 -4.34 -10.32 14.38
N ARG A 144 -3.82 -9.08 14.34
CA ARG A 144 -3.86 -8.24 13.13
C ARG A 144 -3.14 -8.85 11.94
N TRP A 145 -2.00 -9.50 12.17
CA TRP A 145 -1.24 -10.16 11.11
C TRP A 145 -2.06 -11.25 10.41
N ALA A 146 -2.63 -12.18 11.19
CA ALA A 146 -3.41 -13.29 10.65
C ALA A 146 -4.64 -12.79 9.89
N ARG A 147 -5.34 -11.79 10.44
CA ARG A 147 -6.47 -11.14 9.77
C ARG A 147 -6.03 -10.46 8.47
N GLY A 148 -4.92 -9.74 8.48
CA GLY A 148 -4.39 -9.06 7.30
C GLY A 148 -4.02 -10.03 6.19
N LEU A 149 -3.36 -11.15 6.53
CA LEU A 149 -3.07 -12.22 5.59
C LEU A 149 -4.32 -12.81 4.95
N SER A 150 -5.39 -13.04 5.74
CA SER A 150 -6.64 -13.58 5.21
C SER A 150 -7.39 -12.65 4.25
N MET A 151 -6.94 -11.40 4.08
CA MET A 151 -7.53 -10.47 3.12
C MET A 151 -6.93 -10.59 1.71
N PHE A 152 -5.80 -11.30 1.56
CA PHE A 152 -5.20 -11.56 0.25
C PHE A 152 -5.82 -12.80 -0.38
N SER A 153 -6.09 -12.74 -1.69
CA SER A 153 -6.52 -13.92 -2.45
C SER A 153 -5.40 -14.96 -2.51
N ILE A 154 -5.78 -16.23 -2.42
CA ILE A 154 -4.91 -17.37 -2.70
C ILE A 154 -5.17 -17.88 -4.12
N ILE A 155 -4.27 -18.71 -4.65
CA ILE A 155 -4.38 -19.19 -6.03
C ILE A 155 -5.66 -20.01 -6.27
N ASP A 156 -6.17 -20.67 -5.23
CA ASP A 156 -7.41 -21.45 -5.28
C ASP A 156 -8.68 -20.56 -5.34
N ASP A 157 -8.55 -19.25 -5.10
CA ASP A 157 -9.66 -18.29 -5.22
C ASP A 157 -9.89 -17.80 -6.66
N LEU A 158 -8.99 -18.13 -7.60
CA LEU A 158 -8.95 -17.64 -8.99
C LEU A 158 -9.45 -18.69 -10.00
#